data_AF-A0AAC9NK48-F1
#
_entry.id   AF-A0AAC9NK48-F1
#
_cell.length_a   1.000
_cell.length_b   1.000
_cell.length_c   1.000
_cell.angle_alpha   90.00
_cell.angle_beta   90.00
_cell.angle_gamma   90.00
#
_symmetry.space_group_name_H-M   'P 1'
#
loop_
_entity.id
_entity.type
_entity.pdbx_description
1 polymer ?
#
loop_
_entity_poly.entity_id
_entity_poly.type
_entity_poly.pdbx_seq_one_letter_code
_entity_poly.pdbx_strand_id
1 'polypeptide(L)' 'MEEKMRDLENQLIDYKRFVSALLILSSYLYMGGIIKTYLQPTSHGGILFLLSLISVSAGIWFIGKGKGIQDKISQER' A
#
# COMPACT_ATOMS: atom_id res chain seq x y z
N MET A 1 -5.28 11.01 -28.36
CA MET A 1 -5.58 11.66 -27.05
C MET A 1 -6.35 10.72 -26.14
N GLU A 2 -7.40 10.04 -26.64
CA GLU A 2 -8.19 9.08 -25.84
C GLU A 2 -7.39 7.87 -25.31
N GLU A 3 -6.48 7.29 -26.09
CA GLU A 3 -5.66 6.15 -25.60
C GLU A 3 -4.75 6.53 -24.42
N LYS A 4 -4.12 7.70 -24.46
CA LYS A 4 -3.26 8.18 -23.36
C LYS A 4 -4.04 8.37 -22.06
N MET A 5 -5.25 8.93 -22.15
CA MET A 5 -6.16 9.10 -21.01
C MET A 5 -6.57 7.75 -20.42
N ARG A 6 -6.92 6.79 -21.27
CA ARG A 6 -7.32 5.45 -20.84
C ARG A 6 -6.18 4.68 -20.17
N ASP A 7 -4.95 4.83 -20.67
CA ASP A 7 -3.75 4.25 -20.04
C ASP A 7 -3.47 4.87 -18.66
N LEU A 8 -3.60 6.19 -18.53
CA LEU A 8 -3.45 6.88 -17.24
C LEU A 8 -4.51 6.44 -16.22
N GLU A 9 -5.75 6.23 -16.66
CA GLU A 9 -6.83 5.76 -15.80
C GLU A 9 -6.61 4.31 -15.33
N ASN A 10 -6.18 3.43 -16.24
CA ASN A 10 -5.77 2.06 -15.90
C ASN A 10 -4.61 2.04 -14.90
N GLN A 11 -3.59 2.88 -15.11
CA GLN A 11 -2.45 2.99 -14.21
C GLN A 11 -2.88 3.43 -12.79
N LEU A 12 -3.87 4.32 -12.69
CA LEU A 12 -4.41 4.77 -11.42
C LEU A 12 -5.21 3.68 -10.69
N ILE A 13 -5.96 2.87 -11.44
CA ILE A 13 -6.67 1.70 -10.90
C ILE A 13 -5.68 0.68 -10.34
N ASP A 14 -4.58 0.43 -11.05
CA ASP A 14 -3.52 -0.48 -10.59
C ASP A 14 -2.83 0.04 -9.33
N TYR A 15 -2.58 1.36 -9.25
CA TYR A 15 -2.07 2.00 -8.04
C TYR A 15 -2.99 1.76 -6.83
N LYS A 16 -4.31 1.93 -7.01
CA LYS A 16 -5.29 1.64 -5.96
C LYS A 16 -5.28 0.17 -5.54
N ARG A 17 -5.25 -0.75 -6.50
CA ARG A 17 -5.20 -2.20 -6.24
C ARG A 17 -3.94 -2.59 -5.45
N PHE A 18 -2.79 -2.01 -5.82
CA PHE A 18 -1.52 -2.25 -5.15
C PHE A 18 -1.54 -1.74 -3.70
N VAL A 19 -2.08 -0.55 -3.45
CA VAL A 19 -2.26 -0.01 -2.09
C VAL A 19 -3.15 -0.94 -1.26
N SER A 20 -4.27 -1.42 -1.81
CA SER A 20 -5.15 -2.36 -1.11
C SER A 20 -4.42 -3.65 -0.74
N ALA A 21 -3.61 -4.22 -1.65
CA ALA A 21 -2.80 -5.40 -1.36
C ALA A 21 -1.78 -5.14 -0.25
N LEU A 22 -1.13 -3.96 -0.23
CA LEU A 22 -0.21 -3.55 0.83
C LEU A 22 -0.89 -3.41 2.19
N LEU A 23 -2.12 -2.90 2.24
CA LEU A 23 -2.89 -2.81 3.48
C LEU A 23 -3.25 -4.20 4.03
N ILE A 24 -3.65 -5.13 3.15
CA ILE A 24 -3.91 -6.52 3.52
C ILE A 24 -2.63 -7.16 4.06
N LEU A 25 -1.50 -7.03 3.35
CA LEU A 25 -0.21 -7.56 3.79
C LEU A 25 0.20 -6.98 5.14
N SER A 26 0.06 -5.67 5.33
CA SER A 26 0.37 -5.02 6.60
C SER A 26 -0.48 -5.56 7.74
N SER A 27 -1.78 -5.79 7.51
CA SER A 27 -2.69 -6.36 8.50
C SER A 27 -2.24 -7.77 8.91
N TYR A 28 -1.82 -8.60 7.94
CA TYR A 28 -1.26 -9.92 8.21
C TYR A 28 0.05 -9.86 9.01
N LEU A 29 0.95 -8.95 8.67
CA LEU A 29 2.21 -8.75 9.39
C LEU A 29 1.97 -8.30 10.83
N TYR A 30 1.03 -7.38 11.05
CA TYR A 30 0.62 -6.91 12.37
C TYR A 30 0.05 -8.05 13.22
N MET A 31 -0.85 -8.85 12.64
CA MET A 31 -1.43 -10.01 13.33
C MET A 31 -0.36 -11.07 13.66
N GLY A 32 0.58 -11.31 12.73
CA GLY A 32 1.73 -12.18 12.96
C GLY A 32 2.63 -11.67 14.09
N GLY A 33 2.83 -10.36 14.18
CA GLY A 33 3.54 -9.71 15.29
C GLY A 33 2.85 -9.93 16.63
N ILE A 34 1.51 -9.80 16.69
CA ILE A 34 0.72 -10.10 17.89
C ILE A 34 0.91 -11.56 18.30
N ILE A 35 0.77 -12.51 17.36
CA ILE A 35 0.91 -13.94 17.64
C ILE A 35 2.30 -14.26 18.20
N LYS A 36 3.36 -13.75 17.54
CA LYS A 36 4.76 -13.96 17.94
C LYS A 36 5.18 -13.27 19.24
N THR A 37 4.42 -12.28 19.69
CA THR A 37 4.74 -11.50 20.89
C THR A 37 3.94 -11.97 22.10
N TYR A 38 2.66 -12.28 21.91
CA TYR A 38 1.74 -12.60 22.99
C TYR A 38 1.36 -14.09 23.07
N LEU A 39 1.27 -14.80 21.95
CA LEU A 39 0.85 -16.22 21.93
C LEU A 39 2.04 -17.18 21.95
N GLN A 40 3.10 -16.88 21.21
CA GLN A 40 4.34 -17.66 21.18
C GLN A 40 5.52 -16.70 21.29
N PRO A 41 5.85 -16.23 22.51
CA PRO A 41 6.90 -15.25 22.72
C PRO A 41 8.23 -15.79 22.18
N THR A 42 8.62 -15.28 21.02
CA THR A 42 9.91 -15.55 20.39
C THR A 42 10.65 -14.23 20.26
N SER A 43 11.97 -14.26 20.40
CA SER A 43 12.81 -13.06 20.42
C SER A 43 12.70 -12.18 19.16
N HIS A 44 12.05 -12.65 18.09
CA HIS A 44 12.00 -12.00 16.77
C HIS A 44 10.62 -11.38 16.45
N GLY A 45 9.66 -11.37 17.39
CA GLY A 45 8.32 -10.81 17.16
C GLY A 45 8.30 -9.33 16.77
N GLY A 46 9.27 -8.54 17.25
CA GLY A 46 9.39 -7.11 16.94
C GLY A 46 9.64 -6.80 15.46
N ILE A 47 10.24 -7.73 14.70
CA ILE A 47 10.56 -7.49 13.28
C ILE A 47 9.32 -7.44 12.39
N LEU A 48 8.26 -8.18 12.77
CA LEU A 48 6.99 -8.20 12.05
C LEU A 48 6.21 -6.90 12.22
N PHE A 49 6.29 -6.29 13.41
CA PHE A 49 5.74 -4.95 13.66
C PHE A 49 6.47 -3.89 12.84
N LEU A 50 7.81 -3.94 12.79
CA LEU A 50 8.60 -3.03 11.97
C LEU A 50 8.22 -3.16 10.47
N LEU A 51 8.10 -4.41 9.98
CA LEU A 51 7.69 -4.68 8.60
C LEU A 51 6.28 -4.17 8.30
N SER A 52 5.32 -4.36 9.21
CA SER A 52 3.97 -3.80 9.08
C SER A 52 4.00 -2.27 8.96
N LEU A 53 4.78 -1.60 9.82
CA LEU A 53 4.94 -0.14 9.80
C LEU A 53 5.53 0.36 8.47
N ILE A 54 6.54 -0.35 7.94
CA ILE A 54 7.11 -0.05 6.62
C ILE A 54 6.08 -0.25 5.52
N SER A 55 5.29 -1.34 5.55
CA SER A 55 4.24 -1.59 4.57
C SER A 55 3.15 -0.52 4.59
N VAL A 56 2.70 -0.06 5.77
CA VAL A 56 1.72 1.06 5.86
C VAL A 56 2.33 2.34 5.29
N SER A 57 3.57 2.66 5.69
CA SER A 57 4.26 3.88 5.23
C SER A 57 4.44 3.89 3.72
N ALA A 58 4.81 2.73 3.13
CA ALA A 58 4.88 2.55 1.69
C ALA A 58 3.50 2.73 1.04
N GLY A 59 2.44 2.16 1.60
CA GLY A 59 1.07 2.35 1.11
C GLY A 59 0.65 3.83 1.07
N ILE A 60 0.93 4.59 2.14
CA ILE A 60 0.66 6.03 2.21
C ILE A 60 1.43 6.80 1.13
N TRP A 61 2.70 6.47 0.91
CA TRP A 61 3.50 7.08 -0.15
C TRP A 61 2.91 6.77 -1.54
N PHE A 62 2.50 5.52 -1.79
CA PHE A 62 1.87 5.13 -3.05
C PHE A 62 0.55 5.88 -3.29
N ILE A 63 -0.27 6.12 -2.25
CA ILE A 63 -1.47 6.97 -2.35
C ILE A 63 -1.11 8.39 -2.77
N GLY A 64 -0.09 8.98 -2.16
CA GLY A 64 0.39 10.33 -2.53
C GLY A 64 0.83 10.41 -3.99
N LYS A 65 1.54 9.39 -4.48
CA LYS A 65 1.96 9.32 -5.89
C LYS A 65 0.77 9.13 -6.85
N GLY A 66 -0.22 8.33 -6.45
CA GLY A 66 -1.45 8.11 -7.22
C GLY A 66 -2.30 9.38 -7.36
N LYS A 67 -2.34 10.24 -6.33
CA LYS A 67 -3.01 11.55 -6.40
C LYS A 67 -2.38 12.46 -7.48
N GLY A 68 -1.05 12.47 -7.60
CA GLY A 68 -0.37 13.24 -8.64
C GLY A 68 -0.69 12.77 -10.07
N ILE A 69 -1.03 11.48 -10.26
CA ILE A 69 -1.50 10.96 -11.54
C ILE A 69 -2.96 11.41 -11.78
N GLN A 70 -3.79 11.41 -10.72
CA GLN A 70 -5.18 11.88 -10.79
C GLN A 70 -5.28 13.35 -11.19
N ASP A 71 -4.43 14.21 -10.63
CA ASP A 71 -4.40 15.64 -10.94
C ASP A 71 -4.03 15.90 -12.40
N LYS A 72 -3.12 15.11 -12.98
CA LYS A 72 -2.76 15.20 -14.41
C LYS A 72 -3.93 14.82 -15.32
N ILE A 73 -4.66 13.75 -14.98
CA ILE A 73 -5.85 13.33 -15.74
C ILE A 73 -6.93 14.43 -15.67
N SER A 74 -7.08 15.09 -14.51
CA SER A 74 -8.07 16.14 -14.32
C SER A 74 -7.74 17.47 -14.99
N GLN A 75 -6.46 17.74 -15.32
CA GLN A 75 -6.05 18.95 -16.05
C GLN A 75 -6.09 18.81 -17.58
N GLU A 76 -5.98 17.59 -18.12
CA GLU A 76 -6.06 17.35 -19.57
C GLU A 76 -7.51 17.12 -20.08
N ARG A 77 -8.51 17.17 -19.19
CA ARG A 77 -9.93 16.98 -19.50
C ARG A 77 -10.66 18.32 -19.63
#